data_AF-A0A0H3Y8T5-F1
#
_entry.id   AF-A0A0H3Y8T5-F1
#
_cell.length_a   1.000
_cell.length_b   1.000
_cell.length_c   1.000
_cell.angle_alpha   90.00
_cell.angle_beta   90.00
_cell.angle_gamma   90.00
#
_symmetry.space_group_name_H-M   'P 1'
#
loop_
_entity.id
_entity.type
_entity.pdbx_description
1 polymer ?
#
loop_
_entity_poly.entity_id
_entity_poly.type
_entity_poly.pdbx_seq_one_letter_code
_entity_poly.pdbx_strand_id
1 'polypeptide(L)'
;MFPISSDGVIEDPWIFLEQDGFLLADIPILEGNEHPQNSVKKRPRKAPTSAGVEENSSDSKKTAHRFTEKQRRQEMTTLYASLRSLLPLEYIKGKRAVSDHMDQAANYINDMKKKIEEMKRRRESLRNVAGTAAEAQNQTSNATDYCVKINVFTDGVEILISSSLNKDCFPLSMVLSDLLNRQLHVINCVSTRGQRCYLHKIHIQLNNSTSIDVAELQERLVDLLQLA
;
A
#
# COMPACT_ATOMS: atom_id res chain seq x y z
N MET A 1 38.80 -17.27 -31.74
CA MET A 1 38.74 -16.11 -30.83
C MET A 1 37.71 -16.48 -29.76
N PHE A 2 38.19 -16.96 -28.62
CA PHE A 2 37.43 -17.28 -27.39
C PHE A 2 37.31 -15.99 -26.52
N PRO A 3 36.72 -16.00 -25.29
CA PRO A 3 35.54 -16.68 -24.69
C PRO A 3 34.61 -15.64 -23.95
N ILE A 4 33.51 -15.96 -23.22
CA ILE A 4 33.34 -16.24 -21.75
C ILE A 4 31.81 -16.10 -21.49
N SER A 5 31.04 -17.05 -20.95
CA SER A 5 30.81 -17.46 -19.53
C SER A 5 30.17 -16.43 -18.58
N SER A 6 29.48 -16.96 -17.57
CA SER A 6 28.95 -16.29 -16.34
C SER A 6 27.61 -15.58 -16.51
N ASP A 7 26.49 -16.15 -16.11
CA ASP A 7 26.04 -16.33 -14.70
C ASP A 7 26.02 -14.99 -13.96
N GLY A 8 24.81 -14.43 -13.89
CA GLY A 8 24.47 -13.20 -13.19
C GLY A 8 23.44 -13.55 -12.13
N VAL A 9 23.96 -13.87 -10.95
CA VAL A 9 23.24 -13.99 -9.69
C VAL A 9 22.40 -12.73 -9.49
N ILE A 10 21.08 -12.87 -9.47
CA ILE A 10 20.19 -11.90 -8.82
C ILE A 10 19.86 -12.52 -7.48
N GLU A 11 20.54 -12.03 -6.44
CA GLU A 11 20.21 -12.37 -5.06
C GLU A 11 18.81 -11.84 -4.73
N ASP A 12 17.96 -12.73 -4.23
CA ASP A 12 16.67 -12.42 -3.62
C ASP A 12 16.88 -11.59 -2.34
N PRO A 13 16.36 -10.35 -2.25
CA PRO A 13 16.33 -9.60 -1.01
C PRO A 13 15.03 -9.94 -0.26
N TRP A 14 14.91 -11.18 0.20
CA TRP A 14 13.88 -11.60 1.16
C TRP A 14 14.52 -12.32 2.35
N ILE A 15 15.50 -11.65 2.96
CA ILE A 15 15.94 -11.96 4.32
C ILE A 15 15.85 -10.67 5.12
N PHE A 16 14.65 -10.37 5.64
CA PHE A 16 14.45 -9.73 6.96
C PHE A 16 12.95 -9.55 7.23
N LEU A 17 12.29 -10.56 7.80
CA LEU A 17 11.27 -10.36 8.85
C LEU A 17 10.99 -11.71 9.51
N GLU A 18 11.92 -12.09 10.39
CA GLU A 18 11.62 -12.95 11.51
C GLU A 18 11.19 -12.06 12.69
N GLN A 19 10.29 -12.57 13.53
CA GLN A 19 9.57 -11.95 14.66
C GLN A 19 8.36 -11.09 14.26
N ASP A 20 7.12 -11.44 14.60
CA ASP A 20 6.67 -11.91 15.92
C ASP A 20 5.62 -13.04 15.88
N GLY A 21 5.71 -13.91 16.89
CA GLY A 21 4.87 -15.09 17.06
C GLY A 21 3.46 -14.81 17.54
N PHE A 22 2.52 -15.63 17.06
CA PHE A 22 1.25 -15.91 17.74
C PHE A 22 0.88 -17.39 17.57
N LEU A 23 1.18 -18.15 18.64
CA LEU A 23 0.50 -19.34 19.13
C LEU A 23 0.18 -20.47 18.15
N LEU A 24 1.16 -21.36 17.96
CA LEU A 24 0.89 -22.77 17.68
C LEU A 24 0.88 -23.53 19.02
N ALA A 25 -0.30 -23.69 19.62
CA ALA A 25 -0.49 -24.59 20.75
C ALA A 25 -0.86 -26.00 20.24
N ASP A 26 0.07 -26.92 20.46
CA ASP A 26 -0.11 -28.31 20.89
C ASP A 26 -0.98 -29.26 20.06
N ILE A 27 -0.32 -30.05 19.20
CA ILE A 27 -0.79 -31.41 18.90
C ILE A 27 0.15 -32.38 19.62
N PRO A 28 -0.33 -33.17 20.61
CA PRO A 28 0.54 -34.02 21.40
C PRO A 28 1.02 -35.23 20.59
N ILE A 29 2.33 -35.48 20.69
CA ILE A 29 3.00 -36.73 20.35
C ILE A 29 2.65 -37.73 21.46
N LEU A 30 2.05 -38.88 21.12
CA LEU A 30 1.86 -39.98 22.06
C LEU A 30 2.51 -41.27 21.52
N GLU A 31 3.71 -41.53 22.01
CA GLU A 31 4.34 -42.85 22.13
C GLU A 31 3.95 -43.46 23.49
N GLY A 32 3.69 -44.77 23.54
CA GLY A 32 3.91 -45.56 24.75
C GLY A 32 2.74 -45.87 25.70
N ASN A 33 1.95 -46.87 25.32
CA ASN A 33 1.67 -48.09 26.11
C ASN A 33 0.44 -48.23 27.04
N GLU A 34 -0.01 -49.49 27.11
CA GLU A 34 -0.96 -50.17 28.02
C GLU A 34 -2.48 -50.04 27.79
N HIS A 35 -3.12 -51.22 27.74
CA HIS A 35 -4.50 -51.55 27.35
C HIS A 35 -5.51 -51.33 28.51
N PRO A 36 -6.84 -51.26 28.27
CA PRO A 36 -7.60 -52.51 28.23
C PRO A 36 -8.75 -52.59 27.20
N GLN A 37 -9.04 -53.87 26.94
CA GLN A 37 -9.97 -54.53 26.03
C GLN A 37 -11.36 -53.89 25.87
N ASN A 38 -11.78 -53.72 24.60
CA ASN A 38 -13.18 -53.82 24.19
C ASN A 38 -13.29 -54.48 22.81
N SER A 39 -14.09 -55.54 22.75
CA SER A 39 -14.19 -56.52 21.68
C SER A 39 -14.95 -56.00 20.46
N VAL A 40 -14.27 -55.90 19.31
CA VAL A 40 -14.92 -55.87 17.99
C VAL A 40 -14.22 -56.87 17.06
N LYS A 41 -14.95 -57.92 16.67
CA LYS A 41 -14.48 -59.04 15.84
C LYS A 41 -14.01 -58.54 14.47
N LYS A 42 -12.70 -58.55 14.20
CA LYS A 42 -12.13 -58.39 12.84
C LYS A 42 -11.52 -59.70 12.35
N ARG A 43 -11.88 -60.08 11.12
CA ARG A 43 -11.45 -61.29 10.39
C ARG A 43 -9.91 -61.34 10.25
N PRO A 44 -9.26 -62.50 10.38
CA PRO A 44 -7.82 -62.60 10.22
C PRO A 44 -7.46 -62.57 8.72
N ARG A 45 -6.57 -61.65 8.32
CA ARG A 45 -5.90 -61.71 7.01
C ARG A 45 -4.63 -62.54 7.16
N LYS A 46 -4.53 -63.60 6.36
CA LYS A 46 -3.34 -64.44 6.17
C LYS A 46 -2.14 -63.57 5.79
N ALA A 47 -1.02 -63.75 6.50
CA ALA A 47 0.29 -63.33 6.03
C ALA A 47 0.81 -64.34 4.99
N PRO A 48 1.61 -63.89 4.01
CA PRO A 48 2.65 -64.72 3.45
C PRO A 48 4.03 -64.17 3.81
N THR A 49 4.87 -65.09 4.26
CA THR A 49 6.31 -64.95 4.52
C THR A 49 7.14 -64.93 3.23
N SER A 50 8.20 -64.11 3.29
CA SER A 50 9.49 -64.14 2.58
C SER A 50 9.55 -64.05 1.05
N ALA A 51 10.15 -62.96 0.55
CA ALA A 51 11.36 -62.90 -0.30
C ALA A 51 11.30 -61.72 -1.30
N GLY A 52 12.27 -60.80 -1.25
CA GLY A 52 12.52 -59.83 -2.33
C GLY A 52 12.85 -58.41 -1.85
N VAL A 53 14.10 -57.99 -2.03
CA VAL A 53 14.73 -56.74 -1.56
C VAL A 53 14.31 -55.49 -2.37
N GLU A 54 13.09 -55.42 -2.92
CA GLU A 54 12.67 -54.32 -3.82
C GLU A 54 11.56 -53.38 -3.30
N GLU A 55 11.08 -53.53 -2.06
CA GLU A 55 9.94 -52.73 -1.57
C GLU A 55 10.28 -51.28 -1.15
N ASN A 56 11.50 -51.00 -0.69
CA ASN A 56 11.87 -49.68 -0.13
C ASN A 56 11.85 -48.52 -1.15
N SER A 57 12.09 -48.82 -2.44
CA SER A 57 12.05 -47.82 -3.52
C SER A 57 10.64 -47.30 -3.79
N SER A 58 9.63 -48.16 -3.64
CA SER A 58 8.25 -47.79 -3.93
C SER A 58 7.63 -46.95 -2.81
N ASP A 59 7.93 -47.27 -1.55
CA ASP A 59 7.36 -46.58 -0.39
C ASP A 59 8.02 -45.23 -0.11
N SER A 60 9.31 -45.11 -0.38
CA SER A 60 10.01 -43.81 -0.35
C SER A 60 9.45 -42.84 -1.40
N LYS A 61 9.19 -43.30 -2.64
CA LYS A 61 8.53 -42.51 -3.69
C LYS A 61 7.12 -42.07 -3.31
N LYS A 62 6.32 -42.98 -2.73
CA LYS A 62 4.97 -42.65 -2.22
C LYS A 62 5.03 -41.58 -1.12
N THR A 63 6.00 -41.69 -0.23
CA THR A 63 6.18 -40.75 0.89
C THR A 63 6.61 -39.37 0.39
N ALA A 64 7.57 -39.31 -0.54
CA ALA A 64 8.00 -38.07 -1.18
C ALA A 64 6.82 -37.39 -1.92
N HIS A 65 6.05 -38.15 -2.72
CA HIS A 65 4.87 -37.62 -3.40
C HIS A 65 3.82 -37.08 -2.42
N ARG A 66 3.58 -37.78 -1.30
CA ARG A 66 2.67 -37.32 -0.25
C ARG A 66 3.15 -36.02 0.40
N PHE A 67 4.46 -35.87 0.62
CA PHE A 67 5.03 -34.64 1.16
C PHE A 67 4.87 -33.48 0.17
N THR A 68 5.22 -33.67 -1.10
CA THR A 68 5.06 -32.66 -2.15
C THR A 68 3.61 -32.20 -2.30
N GLU A 69 2.66 -33.13 -2.35
CA GLU A 69 1.23 -32.76 -2.46
C GLU A 69 0.71 -32.07 -1.18
N LYS A 70 1.23 -32.43 -0.01
CA LYS A 70 0.91 -31.73 1.25
C LYS A 70 1.43 -30.29 1.20
N GLN A 71 2.67 -30.09 0.78
CA GLN A 71 3.26 -28.76 0.63
C GLN A 71 2.44 -27.91 -0.35
N ARG A 72 2.11 -28.46 -1.53
CA ARG A 72 1.28 -27.78 -2.53
C ARG A 72 -0.08 -27.31 -1.95
N ARG A 73 -0.72 -28.13 -1.11
CA ARG A 73 -1.99 -27.75 -0.45
C ARG A 73 -1.81 -26.70 0.65
N GLN A 74 -0.70 -26.76 1.37
CA GLN A 74 -0.37 -25.77 2.39
C GLN A 74 -0.13 -24.40 1.75
N GLU A 75 0.68 -24.35 0.69
CA GLU A 75 0.89 -23.14 -0.11
C GLU A 75 -0.44 -22.56 -0.61
N MET A 76 -1.32 -23.42 -1.16
CA MET A 76 -2.62 -22.97 -1.65
C MET A 76 -3.52 -22.43 -0.54
N THR A 77 -3.49 -23.05 0.64
CA THR A 77 -4.22 -22.55 1.82
C THR A 77 -3.71 -21.18 2.25
N THR A 78 -2.39 -20.98 2.25
CA THR A 78 -1.78 -19.67 2.54
C THR A 78 -2.21 -18.61 1.54
N LEU A 79 -2.26 -18.93 0.24
CA LEU A 79 -2.73 -18.01 -0.80
C LEU A 79 -4.20 -17.62 -0.60
N TYR A 80 -5.08 -18.58 -0.26
CA TYR A 80 -6.48 -18.27 0.03
C TYR A 80 -6.66 -17.41 1.28
N ALA A 81 -5.86 -17.64 2.33
CA ALA A 81 -5.86 -16.81 3.52
C ALA A 81 -5.41 -15.37 3.20
N SER A 82 -4.34 -15.24 2.41
CA SER A 82 -3.84 -13.94 1.93
C SER A 82 -4.90 -13.21 1.10
N LEU A 83 -5.51 -13.87 0.12
CA LEU A 83 -6.61 -13.32 -0.67
C LEU A 83 -7.73 -12.80 0.22
N ARG A 84 -8.19 -13.59 1.19
CA ARG A 84 -9.26 -13.20 2.11
C ARG A 84 -8.88 -11.97 2.95
N SER A 85 -7.62 -11.82 3.35
CA SER A 85 -7.14 -10.69 4.14
C SER A 85 -7.11 -9.36 3.38
N LEU A 86 -6.98 -9.41 2.04
CA LEU A 86 -6.94 -8.23 1.19
C LEU A 86 -8.34 -7.69 0.83
N LEU A 87 -9.39 -8.46 1.13
CA LEU A 87 -10.76 -8.07 0.81
C LEU A 87 -11.39 -7.25 1.93
N PRO A 88 -12.15 -6.18 1.61
CA PRO A 88 -12.92 -5.45 2.60
C PRO A 88 -13.95 -6.34 3.29
N LEU A 89 -14.27 -6.01 4.54
CA LEU A 89 -15.18 -6.80 5.38
C LEU A 89 -16.55 -7.00 4.74
N GLU A 90 -17.04 -6.03 3.99
CA GLU A 90 -18.33 -6.08 3.28
C GLU A 90 -18.40 -7.24 2.28
N TYR A 91 -17.26 -7.56 1.65
CA TYR A 91 -17.16 -8.62 0.64
C TYR A 91 -17.00 -10.00 1.26
N ILE A 92 -16.45 -10.10 2.48
CA ILE A 92 -16.14 -11.38 3.13
C ILE A 92 -17.08 -11.76 4.28
N LYS A 93 -17.87 -10.81 4.79
CA LYS A 93 -18.78 -11.04 5.91
C LYS A 93 -19.81 -12.11 5.55
N GLY A 94 -19.94 -13.10 6.44
CA GLY A 94 -20.87 -14.22 6.27
C GLY A 94 -20.43 -15.31 5.27
N LYS A 95 -19.39 -15.07 4.47
CA LYS A 95 -18.92 -16.02 3.45
C LYS A 95 -17.78 -16.86 4.01
N ARG A 96 -17.94 -18.18 4.00
CA ARG A 96 -16.97 -19.13 4.59
C ARG A 96 -16.25 -19.98 3.54
N ALA A 97 -16.85 -20.20 2.37
CA ALA A 97 -16.22 -21.02 1.34
C ALA A 97 -15.17 -20.24 0.55
N VAL A 98 -14.12 -20.93 0.10
CA VAL A 98 -13.04 -20.36 -0.71
C VAL A 98 -13.57 -19.86 -2.06
N SER A 99 -14.50 -20.58 -2.69
CA SER A 99 -15.16 -20.16 -3.93
C SER A 99 -15.84 -18.81 -3.77
N ASP A 100 -16.59 -18.63 -2.68
CA ASP A 100 -17.26 -17.37 -2.39
C ASP A 100 -16.24 -16.23 -2.26
N HIS A 101 -15.09 -16.47 -1.62
CA HIS A 101 -14.06 -15.44 -1.49
C HIS A 101 -13.43 -15.10 -2.85
N MET A 102 -13.24 -16.09 -3.72
CA MET A 102 -12.74 -15.87 -5.08
C MET A 102 -13.72 -15.04 -5.92
N ASP A 103 -15.01 -15.37 -5.89
CA ASP A 103 -16.04 -14.62 -6.61
C ASP A 103 -16.15 -13.18 -6.11
N GLN A 104 -16.06 -12.99 -4.80
CA GLN A 104 -16.09 -11.66 -4.21
C GLN A 104 -14.82 -10.85 -4.48
N ALA A 105 -13.67 -11.50 -4.59
CA ALA A 105 -12.45 -10.84 -5.06
C ALA A 105 -12.61 -10.31 -6.48
N ALA A 106 -13.22 -11.09 -7.38
CA ALA A 106 -13.51 -10.64 -8.74
C ALA A 106 -14.46 -9.42 -8.74
N ASN A 107 -15.51 -9.45 -7.92
CA ASN A 107 -16.42 -8.31 -7.76
C ASN A 107 -15.70 -7.06 -7.23
N TYR A 108 -14.88 -7.22 -6.19
CA TYR A 108 -14.12 -6.11 -5.62
C TYR A 108 -13.16 -5.48 -6.63
N ILE A 109 -12.47 -6.30 -7.44
CA ILE A 109 -11.62 -5.82 -8.53
C ILE A 109 -12.43 -4.97 -9.52
N ASN A 110 -13.63 -5.42 -9.90
CA ASN A 110 -14.49 -4.69 -10.83
C ASN A 110 -14.99 -3.36 -10.25
N ASP A 111 -15.40 -3.35 -9.00
CA ASP A 111 -15.85 -2.13 -8.32
C ASP A 111 -14.71 -1.13 -8.16
N MET A 112 -13.50 -1.61 -7.86
CA MET A 112 -12.31 -0.75 -7.80
C MET A 112 -11.96 -0.16 -9.17
N LYS A 113 -12.03 -0.96 -10.24
CA LYS A 113 -11.85 -0.46 -11.62
C LYS A 113 -12.86 0.65 -11.95
N LYS A 114 -14.14 0.45 -11.62
CA LYS A 114 -15.19 1.46 -11.83
C LYS A 114 -14.90 2.75 -11.06
N LYS A 115 -14.47 2.63 -9.79
CA LYS A 115 -14.10 3.77 -8.95
C LYS A 115 -12.91 4.55 -9.53
N ILE A 116 -11.90 3.86 -10.06
CA ILE A 116 -10.76 4.50 -10.73
C ILE A 116 -11.22 5.32 -11.93
N GLU A 117 -12.10 4.77 -12.78
CA GLU A 117 -12.61 5.47 -13.96
C GLU A 117 -13.52 6.66 -13.59
N GLU A 118 -14.33 6.53 -12.54
CA GLU A 118 -15.09 7.66 -12.00
C GLU A 118 -14.17 8.79 -11.51
N MET A 119 -13.14 8.46 -10.74
CA MET A 119 -12.18 9.43 -10.23
C MET A 119 -11.38 10.09 -11.36
N LYS A 120 -11.03 9.35 -12.43
CA LYS A 120 -10.43 9.91 -13.65
C LYS A 120 -11.35 10.91 -14.33
N ARG A 121 -12.62 10.53 -14.57
CA ARG A 121 -13.61 11.43 -15.19
C ARG A 121 -13.83 12.70 -14.37
N ARG A 122 -13.91 12.59 -13.05
CA ARG A 122 -14.03 13.75 -12.16
C ARG A 122 -12.80 14.67 -12.27
N ARG A 123 -11.59 14.09 -12.30
CA ARG A 123 -10.35 14.86 -12.48
C ARG A 123 -10.32 15.59 -13.82
N GLU A 124 -10.73 14.93 -14.91
CA GLU A 124 -10.78 15.52 -16.24
C GLU A 124 -11.83 16.63 -16.35
N SER A 125 -13.03 16.43 -15.78
CA SER A 125 -14.06 17.47 -15.72
C SER A 125 -13.55 18.72 -15.01
N LEU A 126 -12.91 18.57 -13.84
CA LEU A 126 -12.32 19.69 -13.11
C LEU A 126 -11.18 20.37 -13.90
N ARG A 127 -10.36 19.60 -14.60
CA ARG A 127 -9.30 20.14 -15.48
C ARG A 127 -9.89 20.97 -16.62
N ASN A 128 -10.98 20.53 -17.23
CA ASN A 128 -11.65 21.24 -18.32
C ASN A 128 -12.33 22.53 -17.83
N VAL A 129 -12.91 22.52 -16.63
CA VAL A 129 -13.44 23.73 -15.97
C VAL A 129 -12.32 24.71 -15.64
N ALA A 130 -11.17 24.23 -15.16
CA ALA A 130 -10.00 25.09 -14.92
C ALA A 130 -9.41 25.67 -16.22
N GLY A 131 -9.41 24.90 -17.31
CA GLY A 131 -8.96 25.35 -18.63
C GLY A 131 -9.83 26.48 -19.20
N THR A 132 -11.14 26.42 -19.00
CA THR A 132 -12.12 27.44 -19.45
C THR A 132 -12.16 28.67 -18.55
N ALA A 133 -12.02 28.51 -17.23
CA ALA A 133 -11.88 29.64 -16.30
C ALA A 133 -10.60 30.47 -16.57
N ALA A 134 -9.53 29.81 -17.02
CA ALA A 134 -8.29 30.49 -17.39
C ALA A 134 -8.38 31.25 -18.74
N GLU A 135 -9.43 31.07 -19.53
CA GLU A 135 -9.71 31.88 -20.73
C GLU A 135 -10.60 33.09 -20.39
N ALA A 136 -11.49 32.97 -19.41
CA ALA A 136 -12.36 34.07 -18.94
C ALA A 136 -11.63 35.11 -18.06
N GLN A 137 -10.50 34.77 -17.43
CA GLN A 137 -9.75 35.68 -16.56
C GLN A 137 -8.81 36.66 -17.28
N ASN A 138 -8.73 36.61 -18.62
CA ASN A 138 -7.95 37.60 -19.37
C ASN A 138 -8.57 39.01 -19.44
N GLN A 139 -9.70 39.24 -18.76
CA GLN A 139 -10.38 40.54 -18.77
C GLN A 139 -10.88 40.96 -17.38
N THR A 140 -10.03 40.90 -16.35
CA THR A 140 -10.20 41.78 -15.18
C THR A 140 -8.85 42.13 -14.57
N SER A 141 -8.53 43.41 -14.70
CA SER A 141 -7.39 44.17 -14.20
C SER A 141 -7.01 43.92 -12.73
N ASN A 142 -5.69 43.89 -12.47
CA ASN A 142 -4.99 44.01 -11.17
C ASN A 142 -4.85 42.76 -10.29
N ALA A 143 -4.64 41.57 -10.86
CA ALA A 143 -4.26 40.39 -10.07
C ALA A 143 -2.73 40.32 -9.88
N THR A 144 -2.29 40.24 -8.63
CA THR A 144 -0.90 39.93 -8.26
C THR A 144 -0.44 38.63 -8.93
N ASP A 145 0.83 38.54 -9.34
CA ASP A 145 1.41 37.33 -9.96
C ASP A 145 1.32 36.07 -9.09
N TYR A 146 1.06 36.26 -7.80
CA TYR A 146 0.96 35.23 -6.79
C TYR A 146 -0.43 35.20 -6.16
N CYS A 147 -0.93 33.99 -5.91
CA CYS A 147 -2.11 33.74 -5.08
C CYS A 147 -1.73 32.75 -3.98
N VAL A 148 -2.04 33.12 -2.73
CA VAL A 148 -1.78 32.31 -1.53
C VAL A 148 -3.12 31.87 -0.94
N LYS A 149 -3.26 30.57 -0.65
CA LYS A 149 -4.40 29.99 0.06
C LYS A 149 -3.89 29.16 1.22
N ILE A 150 -4.54 29.26 2.37
CA ILE A 150 -4.16 28.53 3.57
C ILE A 150 -5.34 27.68 4.03
N ASN A 151 -5.10 26.38 4.20
CA ASN A 151 -6.07 25.41 4.71
C ASN A 151 -5.59 24.90 6.06
N VAL A 152 -6.45 25.00 7.07
CA VAL A 152 -6.18 24.49 8.42
C VAL A 152 -6.79 23.10 8.57
N PHE A 153 -6.06 22.17 9.20
CA PHE A 153 -6.51 20.84 9.56
C PHE A 153 -6.20 20.55 11.03
N THR A 154 -6.71 19.43 11.54
CA THR A 154 -6.64 19.09 12.98
C THR A 154 -5.23 18.95 13.54
N ASP A 155 -4.23 18.69 12.68
CA ASP A 155 -2.83 18.41 13.06
C ASP A 155 -1.84 19.40 12.40
N GLY A 156 -2.33 20.46 11.74
CA GLY A 156 -1.44 21.31 10.97
C GLY A 156 -2.10 22.32 10.04
N VAL A 157 -1.24 22.98 9.24
CA VAL A 157 -1.62 24.00 8.25
C VAL A 157 -1.00 23.66 6.89
N GLU A 158 -1.79 23.79 5.82
CA GLU A 158 -1.38 23.59 4.43
C GLU A 158 -1.44 24.94 3.71
N ILE A 159 -0.29 25.41 3.25
CA ILE A 159 -0.15 26.63 2.46
C ILE A 159 -0.01 26.22 0.99
N LEU A 160 -0.89 26.77 0.16
CA LEU A 160 -0.92 26.59 -1.27
C LEU A 160 -0.63 27.92 -1.96
N ILE A 161 0.49 28.00 -2.67
CA ILE A 161 0.93 29.20 -3.38
C ILE A 161 0.97 28.88 -4.86
N SER A 162 0.24 29.66 -5.66
CA SER A 162 0.30 29.60 -7.12
C SER A 162 0.96 30.85 -7.68
N SER A 163 1.98 30.68 -8.51
CA SER A 163 2.67 31.76 -9.25
C SER A 163 2.36 31.68 -10.73
N SER A 164 2.09 32.81 -11.38
CA SER A 164 2.08 32.91 -12.84
C SER A 164 3.47 32.51 -13.38
N LEU A 165 3.51 31.91 -14.58
CA LEU A 165 4.77 31.46 -15.21
C LEU A 165 5.61 32.63 -15.79
N ASN A 166 5.16 33.87 -15.57
CA ASN A 166 5.73 35.08 -16.19
C ASN A 166 6.98 35.58 -15.46
N LYS A 167 7.25 35.10 -14.23
CA LYS A 167 8.47 35.36 -13.47
C LYS A 167 9.40 34.14 -13.52
N ASP A 168 10.68 34.40 -13.74
CA ASP A 168 11.68 33.36 -14.03
C ASP A 168 11.91 32.38 -12.86
N CYS A 169 11.67 32.79 -11.60
CA CYS A 169 11.87 31.95 -10.41
C CYS A 169 10.90 32.30 -9.28
N PHE A 170 10.25 31.29 -8.68
CA PHE A 170 9.50 31.46 -7.43
C PHE A 170 10.47 31.56 -6.23
N PRO A 171 10.34 32.56 -5.34
CA PRO A 171 11.26 32.79 -4.21
C PRO A 171 11.00 31.82 -3.04
N LEU A 172 11.03 30.50 -3.28
CA LEU A 172 10.75 29.47 -2.29
C LEU A 172 11.64 29.58 -1.06
N SER A 173 12.92 29.92 -1.27
CA SER A 173 13.89 30.10 -0.18
C SER A 173 13.45 31.19 0.81
N MET A 174 12.93 32.32 0.31
CA MET A 174 12.46 33.41 1.16
C MET A 174 11.22 33.00 1.95
N VAL A 175 10.27 32.34 1.29
CA VAL A 175 9.04 31.82 1.93
C VAL A 175 9.40 30.84 3.05
N LEU A 176 10.24 29.85 2.77
CA LEU A 176 10.65 28.87 3.78
C LEU A 176 11.43 29.52 4.93
N SER A 177 12.28 30.50 4.63
CA SER A 177 13.01 31.24 5.67
C SER A 177 12.07 32.03 6.59
N ASP A 178 11.03 32.68 6.06
CA ASP A 178 10.03 33.38 6.87
C ASP A 178 9.26 32.42 7.79
N LEU A 179 8.84 31.27 7.27
CA LEU A 179 8.16 30.23 8.05
C LEU A 179 9.06 29.70 9.19
N LEU A 180 10.35 29.47 8.91
CA LEU A 180 11.31 29.02 9.92
C LEU A 180 11.56 30.09 11.00
N ASN A 181 11.68 31.36 10.61
CA ASN A 181 11.85 32.48 11.55
C ASN A 181 10.65 32.60 12.51
N ARG A 182 9.45 32.22 12.05
CA ARG A 182 8.22 32.16 12.84
C ARG A 182 8.09 30.88 13.69
N GLN A 183 9.12 30.03 13.72
CA GLN A 183 9.13 28.75 14.45
C GLN A 183 8.02 27.79 13.98
N LEU A 184 7.60 27.93 12.71
CA LEU A 184 6.64 27.02 12.11
C LEU A 184 7.37 25.78 11.60
N HIS A 185 6.98 24.61 12.10
CA HIS A 185 7.62 23.36 11.73
C HIS A 185 7.13 22.87 10.37
N VAL A 186 7.89 23.16 9.32
CA VAL A 186 7.62 22.69 7.95
C VAL A 186 8.01 21.22 7.83
N ILE A 187 7.03 20.34 7.61
CA ILE A 187 7.24 18.89 7.47
C ILE A 187 7.40 18.44 6.02
N ASN A 188 6.78 19.16 5.08
CA ASN A 188 6.78 18.78 3.68
C ASN A 188 6.61 20.01 2.79
N CYS A 189 7.34 20.03 1.68
CA CYS A 189 7.24 21.07 0.67
C CYS A 189 7.32 20.44 -0.71
N VAL A 190 6.26 20.57 -1.50
CA VAL A 190 6.16 20.02 -2.85
C VAL A 190 5.94 21.16 -3.83
N SER A 191 6.83 21.25 -4.81
CA SER A 191 6.73 22.23 -5.89
C SER A 191 6.41 21.49 -7.19
N THR A 192 5.32 21.87 -7.84
CA THR A 192 4.88 21.27 -9.10
C THR A 192 4.79 22.34 -10.17
N ARG A 193 5.40 22.10 -11.33
CA ARG A 193 5.25 22.96 -12.50
C ARG A 193 4.02 22.52 -13.30
N GLY A 194 3.00 23.37 -13.33
CA GLY A 194 1.86 23.24 -14.23
C GLY A 194 2.15 23.85 -15.62
N GLN A 195 1.19 23.77 -16.53
CA GLN A 195 1.33 24.36 -17.88
C GLN A 195 1.29 25.89 -17.88
N ARG A 196 0.55 26.51 -16.94
CA ARG A 196 0.34 27.96 -16.87
C ARG A 196 0.82 28.61 -15.57
N CYS A 197 1.15 27.81 -14.56
CA CYS A 197 1.56 28.28 -13.24
C CYS A 197 2.49 27.30 -12.53
N TYR A 198 3.29 27.81 -11.60
CA TYR A 198 3.94 27.00 -10.57
C TYR A 198 3.01 26.87 -9.37
N LEU A 199 2.95 25.68 -8.80
CA LEU A 199 2.18 25.39 -7.60
C LEU A 199 3.11 24.89 -6.50
N HIS A 200 3.16 25.60 -5.39
CA HIS A 200 3.93 25.24 -4.21
C HIS A 200 2.97 24.87 -3.09
N LYS A 201 3.19 23.70 -2.52
CA LYS A 201 2.42 23.14 -1.43
C LYS A 201 3.33 22.95 -0.24
N ILE A 202 3.06 23.65 0.85
CA ILE A 202 3.86 23.60 2.08
C ILE A 202 2.97 23.09 3.20
N HIS A 203 3.45 22.09 3.94
CA HIS A 203 2.78 21.50 5.09
C HIS A 203 3.53 21.85 6.35
N ILE A 204 2.79 22.38 7.32
CA ILE A 204 3.26 22.80 8.63
C ILE A 204 2.56 21.95 9.67
N GLN A 205 3.33 21.37 10.57
CA GLN A 205 2.80 20.67 11.74
C GLN A 205 2.56 21.69 12.86
N LEU A 206 1.39 21.64 13.50
CA LEU A 206 1.07 22.47 14.66
C LEU A 206 1.18 21.62 15.92
N ASN A 207 1.85 22.17 16.93
CA ASN A 207 1.81 21.60 18.26
C ASN A 207 0.62 22.22 19.01
N ASN A 208 0.08 21.52 19.99
CA ASN A 208 -1.14 21.94 20.73
C ASN A 208 -1.06 23.34 21.39
N SER A 209 0.12 23.98 21.39
CA SER A 209 0.36 25.31 21.96
C SER A 209 0.51 26.44 20.93
N THR A 210 0.62 26.15 19.62
CA THR A 210 0.82 27.18 18.58
C THR A 210 -0.49 27.50 17.87
N SER A 211 -1.17 28.56 18.30
CA SER A 211 -2.27 29.16 17.53
C SER A 211 -1.68 30.04 16.41
N ILE A 212 -1.99 29.72 15.16
CA ILE A 212 -1.57 30.51 13.99
C ILE A 212 -2.74 31.39 13.54
N ASP A 213 -2.52 32.69 13.45
CA ASP A 213 -3.44 33.58 12.73
C ASP A 213 -3.25 33.38 11.22
N VAL A 214 -4.24 32.73 10.62
CA VAL A 214 -4.25 32.40 9.20
C VAL A 214 -4.30 33.65 8.33
N ALA A 215 -5.02 34.69 8.74
CA ALA A 215 -5.18 35.91 7.96
C ALA A 215 -3.87 36.70 7.96
N GLU A 216 -3.24 36.86 9.13
CA GLU A 216 -1.93 37.52 9.26
C GLU A 216 -0.86 36.79 8.44
N LEU A 217 -0.82 35.45 8.53
CA LEU A 217 0.14 34.65 7.77
C LEU A 217 -0.09 34.79 6.26
N GLN A 218 -1.35 34.80 5.82
CA GLN A 218 -1.69 34.95 4.40
C GLN A 218 -1.28 36.31 3.85
N GLU A 219 -1.61 37.40 4.54
CA GLU A 219 -1.27 38.77 4.13
C GLU A 219 0.25 38.95 4.03
N ARG A 220 0.99 38.49 5.04
CA ARG A 220 2.45 38.53 5.07
C ARG A 220 3.11 37.78 3.92
N LEU A 221 2.61 36.58 3.61
CA LEU A 221 3.15 35.79 2.50
C LEU A 221 2.87 36.48 1.17
N VAL A 222 1.72 37.12 1.02
CA VAL A 222 1.42 37.92 -0.18
C VAL A 222 2.38 39.10 -0.31
N ASP A 223 2.62 39.85 0.77
CA ASP A 223 3.54 40.99 0.77
C ASP A 223 4.98 40.57 0.45
N LEU A 224 5.45 39.48 1.07
CA LEU A 224 6.79 38.94 0.83
C LEU A 224 6.97 38.55 -0.64
N LEU A 225 5.96 37.93 -1.24
CA LEU A 225 5.99 37.53 -2.64
C LEU A 225 5.88 38.71 -3.60
N GLN A 226 5.20 39.80 -3.24
CA GLN A 226 5.16 41.02 -4.04
C GLN A 226 6.50 41.77 -4.04
N LEU A 227 7.28 41.67 -2.96
CA LEU A 227 8.57 42.34 -2.82
C LEU A 227 9.74 41.60 -3.51
N ALA A 228 9.49 40.37 -3.97
CA ALA A 228 10.46 39.48 -4.61
C ALA A 228 10.37 39.49 -6.15
#